data_AF-D6U5P0-F1
#
_entry.id   AF-D6U5P0-F1
#
_cell.length_a   1.000
_cell.length_b   1.000
_cell.length_c   1.000
_cell.angle_alpha   90.00
_cell.angle_beta   90.00
_cell.angle_gamma   90.00
#
_symmetry.space_group_name_H-M   'P 1'
#
loop_
_entity.id
_entity.type
_entity.pdbx_description
1 polymer ?
#
loop_
_entity_poly.entity_id
_entity_poly.type
_entity_poly.pdbx_seq_one_letter_code
_entity_poly.pdbx_strand_id
1 'polypeptide(L)'
;MTLLPVADGARLLGIHPKTLHHWLKEAHVPLSTHPTDARMKCVMEEHLQQVASLHGRPLQASRPLDVASPLLVPSQVQALSAPENEREPASTACLLPPSHMQEADQIQRLASLETKVVTLQEQIAQLTLALLQERERSVEHRLTALESFLQPLVGTQLSALSIPGVEQEPPGPRPVPRPLHPVEQLARSRMPPLIEYSALGTYVIISSQEGEVHLEPNSRAWFDWLATLSSFRFVGPMGRFTGHRGYKDGQQTRYWSASRCVRRHTYKQYLGMTESLTIANLERTAARLQSDIEAR
;
A
#
# COMPACT_ATOMS: atom_id res chain seq x y z
N MET A 1 36.61 -11.18 15.58
CA MET A 1 35.37 -11.55 16.29
C MET A 1 34.56 -10.30 16.58
N THR A 2 34.07 -9.68 15.52
CA THR A 2 33.29 -8.44 15.55
C THR A 2 31.80 -8.78 15.70
N LEU A 3 31.22 -8.37 16.83
CA LEU A 3 29.79 -8.48 17.08
C LEU A 3 29.09 -7.28 16.45
N LEU A 4 28.21 -7.52 15.48
CA LEU A 4 27.44 -6.49 14.81
C LEU A 4 25.97 -6.54 15.27
N PRO A 5 25.37 -5.40 15.65
CA PRO A 5 23.93 -5.34 15.88
C PRO A 5 23.15 -5.81 14.64
N VAL A 6 22.07 -6.57 14.85
CA VAL A 6 21.23 -7.08 13.74
C VAL A 6 20.68 -5.93 12.88
N ALA A 7 20.43 -4.77 13.47
CA ALA A 7 19.99 -3.59 12.73
C ALA A 7 21.04 -3.10 11.74
N ASP A 8 22.33 -3.15 12.11
CA ASP A 8 23.43 -2.68 11.26
C ASP A 8 23.77 -3.72 10.20
N GLY A 9 23.75 -5.02 10.56
CA GLY A 9 23.84 -6.10 9.58
C GLY A 9 22.73 -6.05 8.51
N ALA A 10 21.51 -5.68 8.91
CA ALA A 10 20.40 -5.50 7.97
C ALA A 10 20.64 -4.33 7.01
N ARG A 11 21.24 -3.23 7.50
CA ARG A 11 21.65 -2.09 6.67
C ARG A 11 22.75 -2.47 5.68
N LEU A 12 23.77 -3.22 6.12
CA LEU A 12 24.87 -3.69 5.25
C LEU A 12 24.39 -4.60 4.11
N LEU A 13 23.31 -5.34 4.35
CA LEU A 13 22.67 -6.21 3.37
C LEU A 13 21.58 -5.52 2.52
N GLY A 14 21.22 -4.28 2.85
CA GLY A 14 20.12 -3.56 2.21
C GLY A 14 18.76 -4.24 2.40
N ILE A 15 18.57 -4.97 3.52
CA ILE A 15 17.35 -5.72 3.82
C ILE A 15 16.66 -5.18 5.08
N HIS A 16 15.37 -5.48 5.21
CA HIS A 16 14.64 -5.13 6.42
C HIS A 16 15.12 -6.00 7.61
N PRO A 17 15.23 -5.45 8.83
CA PRO A 17 15.70 -6.20 10.00
C PRO A 17 14.90 -7.48 10.28
N LYS A 18 13.59 -7.49 10.03
CA LYS A 18 12.76 -8.71 10.16
C LYS A 18 13.16 -9.81 9.16
N THR A 19 13.55 -9.43 7.94
CA THR A 19 14.02 -10.38 6.92
C THR A 19 15.32 -11.02 7.36
N LEU A 20 16.26 -10.21 7.88
CA LEU A 20 17.50 -10.74 8.45
C LEU A 20 17.26 -11.67 9.64
N HIS A 21 16.31 -11.35 10.52
CA HIS A 21 15.92 -12.25 11.61
C HIS A 21 15.36 -13.58 11.09
N HIS A 22 14.61 -13.56 9.99
CA HIS A 22 14.08 -14.78 9.38
C HIS A 22 15.22 -15.64 8.80
N TRP A 23 16.13 -15.03 8.05
CA TRP A 23 17.30 -15.72 7.48
C TRP A 23 18.22 -16.32 8.54
N LEU A 24 18.47 -15.60 9.63
CA LEU A 24 19.28 -16.10 10.74
C LEU A 24 18.60 -17.27 11.47
N LYS A 25 17.27 -17.25 11.56
CA LYS A 25 16.49 -18.35 12.13
C LYS A 25 16.53 -19.58 11.22
N GLU A 26 16.45 -19.39 9.92
CA GLU A 26 16.52 -20.45 8.91
C GLU A 26 17.92 -21.09 8.85
N ALA A 27 18.97 -20.28 8.97
CA ALA A 27 20.37 -20.72 8.99
C ALA A 27 20.85 -21.25 10.37
N HIS A 28 19.97 -21.36 11.36
CA HIS A 28 20.29 -21.81 12.73
C HIS A 28 21.46 -21.06 13.39
N VAL A 29 21.62 -19.77 13.06
CA VAL A 29 22.71 -18.95 13.60
C VAL A 29 22.30 -18.42 14.98
N PRO A 30 23.12 -18.64 16.03
CA PRO A 30 22.82 -18.12 17.36
C PRO A 30 22.96 -16.59 17.40
N LEU A 31 21.96 -15.92 17.96
CA LEU A 31 21.97 -14.49 18.23
C LEU A 31 22.58 -14.23 19.60
N SER A 32 23.66 -13.47 19.66
CA SER A 32 24.31 -13.07 20.91
C SER A 32 23.72 -11.75 21.42
N THR A 33 23.64 -11.58 22.73
CA THR A 33 23.29 -10.29 23.35
C THR A 33 24.46 -9.33 23.26
N HIS A 34 24.20 -8.05 22.96
CA HIS A 34 25.26 -7.03 22.91
C HIS A 34 25.92 -6.85 24.28
N PRO A 35 27.26 -6.70 24.38
CA PRO A 35 27.97 -6.58 25.66
C PRO A 35 27.59 -5.33 26.47
N THR A 36 27.12 -4.27 25.82
CA THR A 36 26.72 -3.00 26.47
C THR A 36 25.21 -2.87 26.68
N ASP A 37 24.39 -3.64 25.95
CA ASP A 37 22.92 -3.53 26.04
C ASP A 37 22.25 -4.89 25.78
N ALA A 38 21.73 -5.50 26.85
CA ALA A 38 21.05 -6.79 26.79
C ALA A 38 19.76 -6.78 25.93
N ARG A 39 19.23 -5.61 25.55
CA ARG A 39 18.06 -5.49 24.68
C ARG A 39 18.42 -5.59 23.19
N MET A 40 19.70 -5.42 22.85
CA MET A 40 20.17 -5.48 21.47
C MET A 40 20.61 -6.90 21.11
N LYS A 41 20.09 -7.40 20.00
CA LYS A 41 20.52 -8.67 19.40
C LYS A 41 21.66 -8.40 18.42
N CYS A 42 22.73 -9.16 18.57
CA CYS A 42 23.93 -9.09 17.75
C CYS A 42 24.17 -10.42 17.03
N VAL A 43 24.84 -10.31 15.89
CA VAL A 43 25.27 -11.42 15.05
C VAL A 43 26.76 -11.23 14.82
N MET A 44 27.49 -12.34 14.80
CA MET A 44 28.90 -12.31 14.42
C MET A 44 29.02 -11.97 12.94
N GLU A 45 29.97 -11.11 12.58
CA GLU A 45 30.21 -10.73 11.18
C GLU A 45 30.42 -11.94 10.25
N GLU A 46 31.06 -13.00 10.75
CA GLU A 46 31.26 -14.26 10.01
C GLU A 46 29.94 -14.95 9.64
N HIS A 47 28.97 -15.01 10.56
CA HIS A 47 27.67 -15.59 10.31
C HIS A 47 26.81 -14.70 9.41
N LEU A 48 26.97 -13.37 9.51
CA LEU A 48 26.35 -12.43 8.58
C LEU A 48 26.84 -12.67 7.16
N GLN A 49 28.15 -12.85 6.96
CA GLN A 49 28.77 -13.14 5.67
C GLN A 49 28.35 -14.52 5.12
N GLN A 50 28.17 -15.52 5.98
CA GLN A 50 27.66 -16.83 5.58
C GLN A 50 26.22 -16.73 5.06
N VAL A 51 25.33 -16.04 5.78
CA VAL A 51 23.94 -15.80 5.36
C VAL A 51 23.88 -14.93 4.10
N ALA A 52 24.72 -13.90 4.02
CA ALA A 52 24.90 -13.04 2.85
C ALA A 52 25.23 -13.87 1.59
N SER A 53 26.15 -14.82 1.73
CA SER A 53 26.58 -15.73 0.66
C SER A 53 25.46 -16.70 0.26
N LEU A 54 24.74 -17.28 1.23
CA LEU A 54 23.61 -18.20 0.97
C LEU A 54 22.47 -17.53 0.19
N HIS A 55 22.21 -16.24 0.45
CA HIS A 55 21.14 -15.50 -0.22
C HIS A 55 21.63 -14.64 -1.41
N GLY A 56 22.88 -14.83 -1.86
CA GLY A 56 23.41 -14.20 -3.07
C GLY A 56 23.59 -12.67 -2.97
N ARG A 57 23.79 -12.13 -1.76
CA ARG A 57 23.97 -10.69 -1.52
C ARG A 57 25.32 -10.46 -0.83
N PRO A 58 26.39 -10.10 -1.54
CA PRO A 58 27.66 -9.79 -0.88
C PRO A 58 27.49 -8.59 0.05
N LEU A 59 28.01 -8.68 1.28
CA LEU A 59 28.08 -7.54 2.19
C LEU A 59 28.80 -6.39 1.48
N GLN A 60 28.18 -5.21 1.42
CA GLN A 60 28.90 -4.02 1.01
C GLN A 60 29.90 -3.70 2.12
N ALA A 61 31.09 -4.28 2.04
CA ALA A 61 32.21 -3.86 2.85
C ALA A 61 32.47 -2.39 2.51
N SER A 62 32.29 -1.54 3.51
CA SER A 62 32.59 -0.11 3.47
C SER A 62 33.98 0.08 2.85
N ARG A 63 34.03 0.57 1.61
CA ARG A 63 35.27 0.99 0.97
C ARG A 63 35.92 2.06 1.86
N PRO A 64 37.16 1.87 2.35
CA PRO A 64 37.86 2.91 3.07
C PRO A 64 38.00 4.14 2.16
N LEU A 65 37.59 5.29 2.68
CA LEU A 65 37.95 6.60 2.15
C LEU A 65 39.46 6.70 2.18
N ASP A 66 40.11 6.50 1.03
CA ASP A 66 41.47 6.95 0.83
C ASP A 66 41.61 7.60 -0.56
N VAL A 67 41.85 8.91 -0.48
CA VAL A 67 42.57 9.82 -1.36
C VAL A 67 42.52 9.57 -2.87
N ALA A 68 41.80 10.44 -3.56
CA ALA A 68 42.27 11.06 -4.80
C ALA A 68 41.52 12.39 -5.06
N SER A 69 42.12 13.50 -4.63
CA SER A 69 41.98 14.79 -5.31
C SER A 69 42.98 14.83 -6.50
N PRO A 70 43.09 15.93 -7.27
CA PRO A 70 42.14 16.51 -8.21
C PRO A 70 42.79 16.75 -9.60
N LEU A 71 42.01 16.92 -10.68
CA LEU A 71 42.48 17.56 -11.92
C LEU A 71 41.31 18.40 -12.48
N LEU A 72 41.32 19.72 -12.25
CA LEU A 72 41.88 20.78 -13.12
C LEU A 72 41.23 20.80 -14.52
N VAL A 73 40.28 21.72 -14.84
CA VAL A 73 40.42 23.17 -15.22
C VAL A 73 40.12 23.33 -16.74
N PRO A 74 39.83 24.51 -17.37
CA PRO A 74 39.40 25.85 -16.91
C PRO A 74 38.14 26.44 -17.61
N SER A 75 37.64 27.54 -17.03
CA SER A 75 36.94 28.66 -17.69
C SER A 75 37.68 29.31 -18.86
N GLN A 76 36.96 29.85 -19.85
CA GLN A 76 37.41 31.03 -20.61
C GLN A 76 36.27 32.04 -20.80
N VAL A 77 36.65 33.30 -20.61
CA VAL A 77 35.91 34.56 -20.65
C VAL A 77 36.40 35.35 -21.86
N GLN A 78 35.54 36.18 -22.48
CA GLN A 78 35.79 37.46 -23.21
C GLN A 78 34.93 37.55 -24.49
N ALA A 79 34.47 38.69 -25.00
CA ALA A 79 34.38 40.09 -24.55
C ALA A 79 33.54 40.88 -25.59
N LEU A 80 33.18 42.11 -25.22
CA LEU A 80 32.49 43.18 -25.98
C LEU A 80 32.94 43.42 -27.44
N SER A 81 32.00 43.93 -28.26
CA SER A 81 32.11 45.26 -28.89
C SER A 81 30.82 45.72 -29.62
N ALA A 82 30.45 46.99 -29.42
CA ALA A 82 29.49 47.76 -30.22
C ALA A 82 30.08 48.16 -31.60
N PRO A 83 29.34 48.79 -32.53
CA PRO A 83 29.07 50.23 -32.43
C PRO A 83 27.71 50.73 -32.97
N GLU A 84 27.45 52.00 -32.65
CA GLU A 84 26.45 52.90 -33.23
C GLU A 84 26.50 52.98 -34.77
N ASN A 85 25.34 53.15 -35.42
CA ASN A 85 25.18 54.19 -36.45
C ASN A 85 23.71 54.42 -36.87
N GLU A 86 23.31 55.67 -36.67
CA GLU A 86 22.56 56.58 -37.55
C GLU A 86 21.15 56.27 -38.13
N ARG A 87 20.39 57.36 -38.13
CA ARG A 87 19.03 57.59 -38.62
C ARG A 87 18.92 57.53 -40.14
N GLU A 88 17.78 56.99 -40.61
CA GLU A 88 16.96 57.33 -41.81
C GLU A 88 17.62 57.47 -43.21
N PRO A 89 16.94 57.10 -44.31
CA PRO A 89 15.61 57.63 -44.67
C PRO A 89 14.61 56.63 -45.27
N ALA A 90 13.36 57.08 -45.32
CA ALA A 90 12.22 56.46 -46.02
C ALA A 90 12.45 56.23 -47.53
N SER A 91 12.03 55.07 -48.04
CA SER A 91 11.28 54.97 -49.30
C SER A 91 10.85 53.52 -49.61
N THR A 92 9.54 53.33 -49.57
CA THR A 92 8.71 52.64 -50.56
C THR A 92 9.37 51.52 -51.39
N ALA A 93 9.17 50.27 -50.98
CA ALA A 93 9.07 49.14 -51.90
C ALA A 93 8.16 48.07 -51.30
N CYS A 94 7.09 47.79 -52.04
CA CYS A 94 6.09 46.75 -51.80
C CYS A 94 6.76 45.37 -51.65
N LEU A 95 6.62 44.71 -50.50
CA LEU A 95 6.88 43.28 -50.36
C LEU A 95 5.85 42.67 -49.42
N LEU A 96 4.97 41.83 -49.98
CA LEU A 96 4.13 40.91 -49.21
C LEU A 96 5.01 40.12 -48.22
N PRO A 97 4.51 39.79 -47.01
CA PRO A 97 5.26 38.91 -46.12
C PRO A 97 5.43 37.53 -46.78
N PRO A 98 6.53 36.81 -46.51
CA PRO A 98 6.67 35.42 -46.91
C PRO A 98 5.78 34.54 -46.01
N SER A 99 4.46 34.68 -46.11
CA SER A 99 3.49 33.97 -45.28
C SER A 99 3.61 32.44 -45.41
N HIS A 100 4.10 31.97 -46.55
CA HIS A 100 4.25 30.55 -46.86
C HIS A 100 5.35 29.83 -46.05
N MET A 101 6.43 30.52 -45.64
CA MET A 101 7.49 29.89 -44.82
C MET A 101 7.05 29.70 -43.36
N GLN A 102 6.22 30.61 -42.84
CA GLN A 102 5.68 30.52 -41.49
C GLN A 102 4.56 29.47 -41.38
N GLU A 103 3.73 29.34 -42.42
CA GLU A 103 2.75 28.25 -42.53
C GLU A 103 3.42 26.87 -42.58
N ALA A 104 4.50 26.71 -43.36
CA ALA A 104 5.23 25.46 -43.44
C ALA A 104 5.83 25.03 -42.09
N ASP A 105 6.40 25.97 -41.32
CA ASP A 105 6.93 25.68 -39.97
C ASP A 105 5.81 25.31 -38.99
N GLN A 106 4.64 25.95 -39.08
CA GLN A 106 3.47 25.60 -38.27
C GLN A 106 2.92 24.21 -38.60
N ILE A 107 2.82 23.85 -39.88
CA ILE A 107 2.40 22.51 -40.32
C ILE A 107 3.39 21.45 -39.82
N GLN A 108 4.69 21.71 -39.89
CA GLN A 108 5.71 20.81 -39.39
C GLN A 108 5.63 20.63 -37.86
N ARG A 109 5.35 21.70 -37.10
CA ARG A 109 5.11 21.61 -35.65
C ARG A 109 3.87 20.78 -35.32
N LEU A 110 2.76 20.97 -36.04
CA LEU A 110 1.55 20.20 -35.85
C LEU A 110 1.78 18.72 -36.15
N ALA A 111 2.44 18.38 -37.25
CA ALA A 111 2.82 17.00 -37.57
C ALA A 111 3.73 16.39 -36.49
N SER A 112 4.67 17.17 -35.94
CA SER A 112 5.53 16.72 -34.84
C SER A 112 4.76 16.45 -33.55
N LEU A 113 3.74 17.28 -33.25
CA LEU A 113 2.88 17.12 -32.08
C LEU A 113 1.95 15.92 -32.24
N GLU A 114 1.37 15.75 -33.42
CA GLU A 114 0.53 14.60 -33.75
C GLU A 114 1.32 13.29 -33.58
N THR A 115 2.54 13.24 -34.11
CA THR A 115 3.43 12.10 -33.92
C THR A 115 3.72 11.84 -32.44
N LYS A 116 3.99 12.90 -31.66
CA LYS A 116 4.21 12.78 -30.21
C LYS A 116 2.97 12.24 -29.48
N VAL A 117 1.78 12.71 -29.83
CA VAL A 117 0.52 12.22 -29.24
C VAL A 117 0.31 10.75 -29.55
N VAL A 118 0.52 10.32 -30.81
CA VAL A 118 0.43 8.91 -31.18
C VAL A 118 1.44 8.07 -30.40
N THR A 119 2.69 8.53 -30.26
CA THR A 119 3.69 7.79 -29.47
C THR A 119 3.34 7.69 -27.99
N LEU A 120 2.77 8.75 -27.39
CA LEU A 120 2.32 8.71 -26.00
C LEU A 120 1.13 7.79 -25.80
N GLN A 121 0.18 7.79 -26.74
CA GLN A 121 -0.95 6.86 -26.74
C GLN A 121 -0.48 5.41 -26.80
N GLU A 122 0.49 5.11 -27.67
CA GLU A 122 1.09 3.79 -27.77
C GLU A 122 1.80 3.38 -26.46
N GLN A 123 2.58 4.29 -25.86
CA GLN A 123 3.24 4.03 -24.57
C GLN A 123 2.23 3.76 -23.44
N ILE A 124 1.12 4.50 -23.40
CA ILE A 124 0.06 4.28 -22.42
C ILE A 124 -0.63 2.94 -22.66
N ALA A 125 -0.88 2.56 -23.92
CA ALA A 125 -1.47 1.28 -24.27
C ALA A 125 -0.56 0.11 -23.83
N GLN A 126 0.74 0.21 -24.11
CA GLN A 126 1.74 -0.77 -23.69
C GLN A 126 1.83 -0.90 -22.16
N LEU A 127 1.86 0.23 -21.45
CA LEU A 127 1.88 0.23 -19.98
C LEU A 127 0.60 -0.40 -19.41
N THR A 128 -0.56 -0.08 -19.99
CA THR A 128 -1.85 -0.63 -19.57
C THR A 128 -1.87 -2.15 -19.73
N LEU A 129 -1.39 -2.66 -20.86
CA LEU A 129 -1.27 -4.10 -21.10
C LEU A 129 -0.31 -4.76 -20.10
N ALA A 130 0.86 -4.16 -19.83
CA ALA A 130 1.81 -4.68 -18.86
C ALA A 130 1.22 -4.74 -17.44
N LEU A 131 0.48 -3.71 -17.02
CA LEU A 131 -0.19 -3.67 -15.73
C LEU A 131 -1.29 -4.73 -15.61
N LEU A 132 -2.04 -4.98 -16.68
CA LEU A 132 -3.05 -6.03 -16.71
C LEU A 132 -2.41 -7.42 -16.59
N GLN A 133 -1.33 -7.68 -17.32
CA GLN A 133 -0.58 -8.94 -17.24
C GLN A 133 0.02 -9.17 -15.85
N GLU A 134 0.61 -8.14 -15.24
CA GLU A 134 1.13 -8.25 -13.86
C GLU A 134 0.02 -8.51 -12.84
N ARG A 135 -1.16 -7.89 -13.03
CA ARG A 135 -2.32 -8.16 -12.19
C ARG A 135 -2.77 -9.61 -12.33
N GLU A 136 -2.84 -10.13 -13.56
CA GLU A 136 -3.23 -11.52 -13.83
C GLU A 136 -2.25 -12.50 -13.21
N ARG A 137 -0.94 -12.34 -13.47
CA ARG A 137 0.11 -13.14 -12.83
C ARG A 137 0.03 -13.07 -11.32
N SER A 138 -0.14 -11.87 -10.74
CA SER A 138 -0.23 -11.70 -9.29
C SER A 138 -1.44 -12.44 -8.70
N VAL A 139 -2.57 -12.44 -9.40
CA VAL A 139 -3.77 -13.20 -9.00
C VAL A 139 -3.52 -14.69 -9.09
N GLU A 140 -2.93 -15.18 -10.19
CA GLU A 140 -2.58 -16.59 -10.35
C GLU A 140 -1.62 -17.07 -9.25
N HIS A 141 -0.54 -16.34 -8.99
CA HIS A 141 0.41 -16.68 -7.92
C HIS A 141 -0.28 -16.75 -6.55
N ARG A 142 -1.23 -15.84 -6.28
CA ARG A 142 -2.01 -15.87 -5.04
C ARG A 142 -2.96 -17.05 -4.99
N LEU A 143 -3.58 -17.44 -6.10
CA LEU A 143 -4.43 -18.63 -6.17
C LEU A 143 -3.60 -19.89 -5.94
N THR A 144 -2.47 -20.05 -6.62
CA THR A 144 -1.55 -21.19 -6.43
C THR A 144 -1.00 -21.25 -5.00
N ALA A 145 -0.67 -20.11 -4.39
CA ALA A 145 -0.24 -20.06 -2.99
C ALA A 145 -1.36 -20.45 -2.00
N LEU A 146 -2.61 -20.14 -2.32
CA LEU A 146 -3.75 -20.59 -1.51
C LEU A 146 -4.04 -22.09 -1.73
N GLU A 147 -3.92 -22.56 -2.96
CA GLU A 147 -4.10 -23.97 -3.31
C GLU A 147 -3.05 -24.86 -2.62
N SER A 148 -1.78 -24.45 -2.61
CA SER A 148 -0.72 -25.17 -1.88
C SER A 148 -0.91 -25.16 -0.37
N PHE A 149 -1.58 -24.15 0.19
CA PHE A 149 -1.95 -24.12 1.60
C PHE A 149 -3.14 -25.05 1.93
N LEU A 150 -4.03 -25.27 0.95
CA LEU A 150 -5.20 -26.14 1.10
C LEU A 150 -4.89 -27.61 0.80
N GLN A 151 -3.90 -27.92 -0.04
CA GLN A 151 -3.50 -29.29 -0.40
C GLN A 151 -3.18 -30.20 0.82
N PRO A 152 -2.44 -29.76 1.87
CA PRO A 152 -2.18 -30.58 3.07
C PRO A 152 -3.44 -30.84 3.90
N LEU A 153 -4.42 -29.93 3.85
CA LEU A 153 -5.65 -30.02 4.63
C LEU A 153 -6.60 -31.09 4.05
N VAL A 154 -6.59 -31.28 2.74
CA VAL A 154 -7.39 -32.31 2.06
C VAL A 154 -6.69 -33.68 2.10
N GLY A 155 -5.35 -33.72 2.05
CA GLY A 155 -4.57 -34.98 2.09
C GLY A 155 -4.55 -35.68 3.46
N THR A 156 -4.73 -34.95 4.56
CA THR A 156 -4.65 -35.53 5.93
C THR A 156 -5.96 -36.20 6.36
N GLN A 157 -7.09 -35.92 5.71
CA GLN A 157 -8.42 -36.40 6.12
C GLN A 157 -8.71 -37.88 5.79
N LEU A 158 -7.85 -38.58 5.05
CA LEU A 158 -8.10 -39.98 4.63
C LEU A 158 -7.21 -41.04 5.30
N SER A 159 -6.23 -40.66 6.13
CA SER A 159 -5.35 -41.65 6.80
C SER A 159 -5.68 -41.93 8.27
N ALA A 160 -6.65 -41.24 8.86
CA ALA A 160 -7.01 -41.40 10.27
C ALA A 160 -8.15 -42.43 10.49
N LEU A 161 -7.99 -43.63 9.95
CA LEU A 161 -8.86 -44.78 10.28
C LEU A 161 -8.01 -46.05 10.31
N SER A 162 -7.24 -46.25 11.39
CA SER A 162 -6.76 -47.56 11.81
C SER A 162 -6.25 -47.57 13.26
N ILE A 163 -7.03 -48.26 14.10
CA ILE A 163 -6.66 -49.13 15.24
C ILE A 163 -6.49 -48.48 16.64
N PRO A 164 -7.00 -49.15 17.72
CA PRO A 164 -7.27 -48.53 19.00
C PRO A 164 -6.24 -48.87 20.09
N GLY A 165 -6.24 -48.02 21.13
CA GLY A 165 -5.85 -48.38 22.49
C GLY A 165 -4.39 -48.07 22.84
N VAL A 166 -4.19 -46.99 23.60
CA VAL A 166 -3.53 -46.98 24.92
C VAL A 166 -3.93 -45.67 25.59
N GLU A 167 -4.47 -45.77 26.80
CA GLU A 167 -4.76 -44.67 27.71
C GLU A 167 -3.51 -43.82 27.98
N GLN A 168 -3.60 -42.51 27.74
CA GLN A 168 -2.78 -41.52 28.42
C GLN A 168 -3.65 -40.33 28.85
N GLU A 169 -3.38 -39.91 30.09
CA GLU A 169 -3.98 -38.84 30.90
C GLU A 169 -4.44 -37.56 30.17
N PRO A 170 -5.40 -36.82 30.76
CA PRO A 170 -6.10 -35.73 30.08
C PRO A 170 -5.20 -34.49 29.92
N PRO A 171 -4.89 -34.05 28.69
CA PRO A 171 -4.42 -32.69 28.49
C PRO A 171 -5.61 -31.74 28.65
N GLY A 172 -5.44 -30.70 29.48
CA GLY A 172 -6.47 -29.70 29.79
C GLY A 172 -7.19 -29.14 28.56
N PRO A 173 -8.41 -28.60 28.73
CA PRO A 173 -9.33 -28.32 27.64
C PRO A 173 -8.69 -27.36 26.63
N ARG A 174 -8.27 -27.92 25.48
CA ARG A 174 -7.95 -27.15 24.29
C ARG A 174 -9.25 -26.46 23.86
N PRO A 175 -9.26 -25.14 23.61
CA PRO A 175 -10.47 -24.46 23.18
C PRO A 175 -10.91 -25.05 21.84
N VAL A 176 -11.99 -25.82 21.89
CA VAL A 176 -12.72 -26.28 20.70
C VAL A 176 -13.01 -25.03 19.87
N PRO A 177 -12.69 -24.99 18.56
CA PRO A 177 -13.03 -23.85 17.71
C PRO A 177 -14.54 -23.68 17.77
N ARG A 178 -15.00 -22.63 18.46
CA ARG A 178 -16.42 -22.29 18.54
C ARG A 178 -16.92 -22.13 17.09
N PRO A 179 -18.04 -22.77 16.71
CA PRO A 179 -18.66 -22.53 15.41
C PRO A 179 -18.86 -21.02 15.24
N LEU A 180 -18.13 -20.43 14.29
CA LEU A 180 -18.15 -18.99 14.07
C LEU A 180 -19.55 -18.58 13.61
N HIS A 181 -20.10 -17.56 14.25
CA HIS A 181 -21.42 -17.00 13.91
C HIS A 181 -21.39 -16.51 12.44
N PRO A 182 -22.49 -16.58 11.66
CA PRO A 182 -22.50 -16.16 10.25
C PRO A 182 -21.91 -14.75 10.01
N VAL A 183 -22.09 -13.85 10.97
CA VAL A 183 -21.50 -12.50 11.02
C VAL A 183 -19.96 -12.50 11.09
N GLU A 184 -19.35 -13.45 11.80
CA GLU A 184 -17.89 -13.60 11.90
C GLU A 184 -17.32 -14.22 10.62
N GLN A 185 -18.12 -14.99 9.88
CA GLN A 185 -17.77 -15.48 8.55
C GLN A 185 -17.81 -14.35 7.50
N LEU A 186 -18.81 -13.46 7.59
CA LEU A 186 -18.89 -12.22 6.82
C LEU A 186 -17.70 -11.28 7.10
N ALA A 187 -17.26 -11.18 8.36
CA ALA A 187 -16.06 -10.42 8.74
C ALA A 187 -14.77 -10.94 8.08
N ARG A 188 -14.75 -12.19 7.61
CA ARG A 188 -13.64 -12.81 6.88
C ARG A 188 -13.76 -12.67 5.35
N SER A 189 -14.89 -12.19 4.83
CA SER A 189 -14.97 -11.71 3.45
C SER A 189 -14.06 -10.48 3.33
N ARG A 190 -13.08 -10.54 2.42
CA ARG A 190 -11.93 -9.62 2.42
C ARG A 190 -12.27 -8.17 2.07
N MET A 191 -13.54 -7.86 1.80
CA MET A 191 -14.01 -6.52 1.45
C MET A 191 -15.28 -6.17 2.22
N PRO A 192 -15.19 -5.36 3.29
CA PRO A 192 -16.39 -4.87 3.96
C PRO A 192 -17.21 -3.99 3.00
N PRO A 193 -18.54 -3.98 3.11
CA PRO A 193 -19.41 -3.18 2.25
C PRO A 193 -19.03 -1.70 2.31
N LEU A 194 -19.14 -1.03 1.16
CA LEU A 194 -18.80 0.37 0.96
C LEU A 194 -20.07 1.21 0.89
N ILE A 195 -20.12 2.28 1.65
CA ILE A 195 -21.14 3.31 1.61
C ILE A 195 -20.46 4.55 1.04
N GLU A 196 -20.87 4.98 -0.16
CA GLU A 196 -20.23 6.07 -0.89
C GLU A 196 -21.25 7.14 -1.28
N TYR A 197 -20.84 8.41 -1.14
CA TYR A 197 -21.60 9.55 -1.64
C TYR A 197 -21.38 9.68 -3.15
N SER A 198 -22.43 9.44 -3.93
CA SER A 198 -22.41 9.51 -5.39
C SER A 198 -22.46 10.94 -5.91
N ALA A 199 -22.01 11.15 -7.15
CA ALA A 199 -22.12 12.42 -7.87
C ALA A 199 -23.58 12.89 -8.04
N LEU A 200 -24.55 11.97 -7.93
CA LEU A 200 -25.99 12.27 -7.97
C LEU A 200 -26.53 12.85 -6.64
N GLY A 201 -25.67 13.05 -5.64
CA GLY A 201 -26.05 13.60 -4.34
C GLY A 201 -26.74 12.60 -3.42
N THR A 202 -26.64 11.31 -3.73
CA THR A 202 -27.26 10.22 -2.97
C THR A 202 -26.20 9.24 -2.47
N TYR A 203 -26.51 8.53 -1.39
CA TYR A 203 -25.66 7.48 -0.86
C TYR A 203 -25.94 6.15 -1.54
N VAL A 204 -24.89 5.52 -2.04
CA VAL A 204 -24.93 4.20 -2.66
C VAL A 204 -24.19 3.21 -1.78
N ILE A 205 -24.73 2.00 -1.66
CA ILE A 205 -24.16 0.92 -0.86
C ILE A 205 -23.68 -0.17 -1.82
N ILE A 206 -22.41 -0.55 -1.72
CA ILE A 206 -21.79 -1.59 -2.54
C ILE A 206 -21.35 -2.72 -1.61
N SER A 207 -22.07 -3.83 -1.65
CA SER A 207 -21.77 -5.09 -0.98
C SER A 207 -20.95 -5.99 -1.89
N SER A 208 -20.00 -6.75 -1.34
CA SER A 208 -19.27 -7.77 -2.12
C SER A 208 -20.13 -8.99 -2.46
N GLN A 209 -21.28 -9.16 -1.78
CA GLN A 209 -22.16 -10.32 -1.97
C GLN A 209 -23.32 -10.00 -2.91
N GLU A 210 -23.97 -8.85 -2.73
CA GLU A 210 -25.13 -8.44 -3.55
C GLU A 210 -24.80 -7.39 -4.63
N GLY A 211 -23.60 -6.80 -4.64
CA GLY A 211 -23.29 -5.67 -5.52
C GLY A 211 -23.90 -4.36 -5.01
N GLU A 212 -24.51 -3.57 -5.90
CA GLU A 212 -25.18 -2.32 -5.52
C GLU A 212 -26.51 -2.60 -4.81
N VAL A 213 -26.63 -2.14 -3.57
CA VAL A 213 -27.84 -2.28 -2.76
C VAL A 213 -28.47 -0.90 -2.57
N HIS A 214 -29.67 -0.71 -3.11
CA HIS A 214 -30.46 0.49 -2.88
C HIS A 214 -31.21 0.38 -1.55
N LEU A 215 -30.62 0.87 -0.47
CA LEU A 215 -31.31 1.07 0.80
C LEU A 215 -31.55 2.56 1.01
N GLU A 216 -32.77 2.90 1.44
CA GLU A 216 -33.07 4.26 1.86
C GLU A 216 -32.29 4.59 3.14
N PRO A 217 -31.46 5.64 3.14
CA PRO A 217 -30.65 5.97 4.30
C PRO A 217 -31.52 6.33 5.52
N ASN A 218 -31.13 5.88 6.71
CA ASN A 218 -31.89 6.06 7.96
C ASN A 218 -33.25 5.34 8.03
N SER A 219 -33.59 4.52 7.04
CA SER A 219 -34.77 3.65 7.12
C SER A 219 -34.56 2.50 8.10
N ARG A 220 -35.64 1.79 8.46
CA ARG A 220 -35.52 0.57 9.26
C ARG A 220 -34.68 -0.51 8.56
N ALA A 221 -34.85 -0.65 7.25
CA ALA A 221 -34.07 -1.59 6.42
C ALA A 221 -32.56 -1.27 6.45
N TRP A 222 -32.19 0.01 6.51
CA TRP A 222 -30.80 0.45 6.69
C TRP A 222 -30.21 -0.03 8.01
N PHE A 223 -30.93 0.14 9.12
CA PHE A 223 -30.45 -0.29 10.44
C PHE A 223 -30.41 -1.81 10.58
N ASP A 224 -31.41 -2.51 10.04
CA ASP A 224 -31.44 -3.97 10.00
C ASP A 224 -30.25 -4.52 9.20
N TRP A 225 -29.97 -3.92 8.05
CA TRP A 225 -28.79 -4.23 7.25
C TRP A 225 -27.48 -3.98 8.02
N LEU A 226 -27.30 -2.80 8.63
CA LEU A 226 -26.12 -2.52 9.47
C LEU A 226 -25.99 -3.52 10.64
N ALA A 227 -27.11 -4.00 11.20
CA ALA A 227 -27.11 -5.01 12.26
C ALA A 227 -26.61 -6.38 11.77
N THR A 228 -26.59 -6.65 10.47
CA THR A 228 -25.94 -7.85 9.91
C THR A 228 -24.41 -7.72 9.85
N LEU A 229 -23.88 -6.50 9.78
CA LEU A 229 -22.48 -6.24 9.47
C LEU A 229 -21.57 -6.17 10.70
N SER A 230 -20.35 -6.69 10.56
CA SER A 230 -19.26 -6.51 11.53
C SER A 230 -18.40 -5.27 11.26
N SER A 231 -18.36 -4.83 10.00
CA SER A 231 -17.59 -3.67 9.54
C SER A 231 -18.13 -3.15 8.22
N PHE A 232 -17.93 -1.85 7.97
CA PHE A 232 -18.25 -1.20 6.69
C PHE A 232 -17.25 -0.08 6.42
N ARG A 233 -17.13 0.35 5.17
CA ARG A 233 -16.37 1.54 4.77
C ARG A 233 -17.34 2.66 4.46
N PHE A 234 -17.04 3.86 4.93
CA PHE A 234 -17.81 5.05 4.63
C PHE A 234 -16.93 6.06 3.89
N VAL A 235 -17.45 6.57 2.78
CA VAL A 235 -16.85 7.63 1.97
C VAL A 235 -17.92 8.70 1.78
N GLY A 236 -17.80 9.76 2.56
CA GLY A 236 -18.65 10.94 2.45
C GLY A 236 -17.91 12.11 1.80
N PRO A 237 -18.62 13.21 1.49
CA PRO A 237 -18.01 14.38 0.89
C PRO A 237 -16.96 15.03 1.81
N MET A 238 -17.17 14.97 3.12
CA MET A 238 -16.31 15.60 4.13
C MET A 238 -15.22 14.67 4.69
N GLY A 239 -15.09 13.45 4.17
CA GLY A 239 -14.07 12.51 4.60
C GLY A 239 -14.48 11.05 4.52
N ARG A 240 -13.58 10.17 4.96
CA ARG A 240 -13.76 8.72 4.91
C ARG A 240 -13.33 8.07 6.22
N PHE A 241 -13.87 6.89 6.52
CA PHE A 241 -13.42 6.05 7.62
C PHE A 241 -13.89 4.59 7.44
N THR A 242 -13.37 3.69 8.26
CA THR A 242 -13.88 2.32 8.38
C THR A 242 -14.60 2.16 9.71
N GLY A 243 -15.88 1.81 9.66
CA GLY A 243 -16.70 1.48 10.82
C GLY A 243 -16.48 0.03 11.22
N HIS A 244 -16.24 -0.22 12.50
CA HIS A 244 -16.11 -1.55 13.07
C HIS A 244 -17.05 -1.70 14.25
N ARG A 245 -17.72 -2.85 14.30
CA ARG A 245 -18.57 -3.22 15.41
C ARG A 245 -17.74 -3.88 16.50
N GLY A 246 -17.79 -3.31 17.69
CA GLY A 246 -17.14 -3.82 18.90
C GLY A 246 -18.14 -4.44 19.87
N TYR A 247 -17.60 -5.23 20.80
CA TYR A 247 -18.34 -5.81 21.92
C TYR A 247 -17.79 -5.24 23.21
N LYS A 248 -18.68 -4.90 24.15
CA LYS A 248 -18.28 -4.47 25.49
C LYS A 248 -18.45 -5.66 26.44
N ASP A 249 -17.34 -6.09 27.05
CA ASP A 249 -17.20 -7.09 28.13
C ASP A 249 -18.36 -8.11 28.27
N GLY A 250 -18.26 -9.22 27.53
CA GLY A 250 -19.12 -10.40 27.70
C GLY A 250 -20.61 -10.22 27.37
N GLN A 251 -21.07 -8.99 27.13
CA GLN A 251 -22.44 -8.70 26.72
C GLN A 251 -22.55 -8.48 25.21
N GLN A 252 -23.74 -8.78 24.70
CA GLN A 252 -24.15 -8.53 23.31
C GLN A 252 -24.37 -7.03 23.00
N THR A 253 -23.80 -6.12 23.80
CA THR A 253 -23.89 -4.68 23.59
C THR A 253 -22.98 -4.29 22.43
N ARG A 254 -23.59 -4.25 21.24
CA ARG A 254 -22.94 -3.97 19.96
C ARG A 254 -22.79 -2.46 19.80
N TYR A 255 -21.58 -1.96 19.96
CA TYR A 255 -21.26 -0.56 19.65
C TYR A 255 -20.46 -0.45 18.37
N TRP A 256 -20.48 0.73 17.78
CA TRP A 256 -19.73 1.06 16.58
C TRP A 256 -18.62 2.04 16.89
N SER A 257 -17.48 1.81 16.25
CA SER A 257 -16.33 2.71 16.28
C SER A 257 -15.87 2.97 14.85
N ALA A 258 -15.68 4.23 14.52
CA ALA A 258 -15.01 4.66 13.31
C ALA A 258 -13.51 4.62 13.55
N SER A 259 -12.75 4.14 12.57
CA SER A 259 -11.30 4.24 12.59
C SER A 259 -10.74 4.68 11.24
N ARG A 260 -9.62 5.40 11.28
CA ARG A 260 -8.89 5.80 10.08
C ARG A 260 -7.39 5.81 10.35
N CYS A 261 -6.64 5.18 9.45
CA CYS A 261 -5.18 5.16 9.50
C CYS A 261 -4.61 6.19 8.52
N VAL A 262 -3.82 7.15 9.03
CA VAL A 262 -3.06 8.11 8.21
C VAL A 262 -1.65 8.24 8.78
N ARG A 263 -0.62 8.15 7.93
CA ARG A 263 0.80 8.32 8.32
C ARG A 263 1.20 7.49 9.56
N ARG A 264 0.80 6.22 9.62
CA ARG A 264 1.01 5.28 10.75
C ARG A 264 0.28 5.62 12.06
N HIS A 265 -0.52 6.69 12.09
CA HIS A 265 -1.42 7.00 13.20
C HIS A 265 -2.82 6.47 12.93
N THR A 266 -3.45 5.89 13.95
CA THR A 266 -4.83 5.42 13.88
C THR A 266 -5.71 6.33 14.71
N TYR A 267 -6.59 7.07 14.04
CA TYR A 267 -7.61 7.91 14.66
C TYR A 267 -8.85 7.05 14.87
N LYS A 268 -9.41 7.07 16.08
CA LYS A 268 -10.60 6.30 16.44
C LYS A 268 -11.65 7.23 17.04
N GLN A 269 -12.89 7.09 16.59
CA GLN A 269 -14.02 7.86 17.07
C GLN A 269 -15.19 6.92 17.37
N TYR A 270 -15.84 7.11 18.51
CA TYR A 270 -17.03 6.34 18.87
C TYR A 270 -18.25 6.81 18.07
N LEU A 271 -19.00 5.87 17.48
CA LEU A 271 -20.17 6.15 16.64
C LEU A 271 -21.51 5.90 17.35
N GLY A 272 -21.50 5.16 18.47
CA GLY A 272 -22.71 4.79 19.20
C GLY A 272 -23.21 3.38 18.90
N MET A 273 -24.52 3.16 19.03
CA MET A 273 -25.18 1.90 18.72
C MET A 273 -25.64 1.87 17.26
N THR A 274 -26.19 0.75 16.78
CA THR A 274 -26.66 0.66 15.39
C THR A 274 -27.71 1.73 15.07
N GLU A 275 -28.61 2.05 16.00
CA GLU A 275 -29.67 3.05 15.82
C GLU A 275 -29.13 4.48 15.67
N SER A 276 -27.93 4.77 16.19
CA SER A 276 -27.30 6.09 16.06
C SER A 276 -26.48 6.24 14.78
N LEU A 277 -26.38 5.20 13.94
CA LEU A 277 -25.68 5.24 12.66
C LEU A 277 -26.53 5.88 11.56
N THR A 278 -27.00 7.10 11.80
CA THR A 278 -27.62 7.93 10.77
C THR A 278 -26.55 8.52 9.85
N ILE A 279 -26.92 8.81 8.59
CA ILE A 279 -26.01 9.46 7.63
C ILE A 279 -25.39 10.73 8.21
N ALA A 280 -26.20 11.59 8.84
CA ALA A 280 -25.71 12.81 9.48
C ALA A 280 -24.65 12.53 10.57
N ASN A 281 -24.77 11.41 11.31
CA ASN A 281 -23.77 11.04 12.30
C ASN A 281 -22.48 10.48 11.65
N LEU A 282 -22.61 9.72 10.56
CA LEU A 282 -21.46 9.24 9.78
C LEU A 282 -20.70 10.43 9.16
N GLU A 283 -21.40 11.38 8.55
CA GLU A 283 -20.80 12.59 7.98
C GLU A 283 -20.10 13.44 9.04
N ARG A 284 -20.76 13.71 10.17
CA ARG A 284 -20.16 14.46 11.28
C ARG A 284 -18.89 13.79 11.79
N THR A 285 -18.91 12.46 11.90
CA THR A 285 -17.75 11.68 12.34
C THR A 285 -16.64 11.69 11.30
N ALA A 286 -16.97 11.58 10.01
CA ALA A 286 -16.01 11.67 8.92
C ALA A 286 -15.30 13.03 8.89
N ALA A 287 -16.07 14.12 9.02
CA ALA A 287 -15.54 15.48 9.07
C ALA A 287 -14.63 15.71 10.29
N ARG A 288 -15.04 15.20 11.46
CA ARG A 288 -14.23 15.28 12.68
C ARG A 288 -12.91 14.53 12.54
N LEU A 289 -12.96 13.28 12.05
CA LEU A 289 -11.75 12.50 11.82
C LEU A 289 -10.83 13.17 10.79
N GLN A 290 -11.38 13.78 9.73
CA GLN A 290 -10.61 14.53 8.75
C GLN A 290 -9.94 15.76 9.38
N SER A 291 -10.66 16.52 10.20
CA SER A 291 -10.12 17.69 10.90
C SER A 291 -9.00 17.31 11.88
N ASP A 292 -9.18 16.24 12.64
CA ASP A 292 -8.16 15.73 13.58
C ASP A 292 -6.87 15.28 12.86
N ILE A 293 -6.99 14.82 11.61
CA ILE A 293 -5.86 14.44 10.76
C ILE A 293 -5.15 15.67 10.21
N GLU A 294 -5.89 16.71 9.82
CA GLU A 294 -5.33 17.95 9.25
C GLU A 294 -4.66 18.83 10.31
N ALA A 295 -5.13 18.78 11.55
CA ALA A 295 -4.57 19.56 12.66
C ALA A 295 -3.22 19.03 13.19
N ARG A 296 -2.66 17.95 12.63
CA ARG A 296 -1.42 17.27 13.09
C ARG A 296 -0.37 17.13 11.98
#